data_AF-A0A838D4X1-F1
#
_entry.id   AF-A0A838D4X1-F1
#
_cell.length_a   1.000
_cell.length_b   1.000
_cell.length_c   1.000
_cell.angle_alpha   90.00
_cell.angle_beta   90.00
_cell.angle_gamma   90.00
#
_symmetry.space_group_name_H-M   'P 1'
#
loop_
_entity.id
_entity.type
_entity.pdbx_description
1 polymer ?
#
loop_
_entity_poly.entity_id
_entity_poly.type
_entity_poly.pdbx_seq_one_letter_code
_entity_poly.pdbx_strand_id
1 'polypeptide(L)'
;MAVFFIDTSGGAVATHRQLVEARVTDGIQPPPRPWLHIQGTRDASTMWYAVLRRRERGIFIGSLVFRHSDHHALLVQRGWEEVPIAEIGTTLGGAAQSI
;
A
#
# COMPACT_ATOMS: atom_id res chain seq x y z
N MET A 1 -0.07 5.07 -13.32
CA MET A 1 -0.04 3.60 -13.31
C MET A 1 0.97 3.19 -12.26
N ALA A 2 0.55 2.46 -11.23
CA ALA A 2 1.39 2.18 -10.07
C ALA A 2 1.16 0.76 -9.53
N VAL A 3 2.26 0.17 -9.06
CA VAL A 3 2.27 -1.05 -8.25
C VAL A 3 2.38 -0.64 -6.79
N PHE A 4 1.52 -1.19 -5.93
CA PHE A 4 1.45 -0.87 -4.51
C PHE A 4 2.00 -2.00 -3.64
N PHE A 5 2.63 -1.62 -2.54
CA PHE A 5 3.15 -2.50 -1.52
C PHE A 5 2.61 -2.09 -0.15
N ILE A 6 2.48 -3.06 0.74
CA ILE A 6 2.11 -2.87 2.14
C ILE A 6 3.19 -3.42 3.06
N ASP A 7 3.60 -2.64 4.05
CA ASP A 7 4.37 -3.14 5.18
C ASP A 7 3.44 -3.95 6.07
N THR A 8 3.66 -5.27 6.14
CA THR A 8 2.79 -6.16 6.91
C THR A 8 2.92 -5.97 8.43
N SER A 9 3.92 -5.24 8.91
CA SER A 9 4.15 -4.98 10.33
C SER A 9 3.51 -3.66 10.75
N GLY A 10 3.76 -2.58 10.01
CA GLY A 10 3.28 -1.23 10.32
C GLY A 10 1.99 -0.81 9.61
N GLY A 11 1.55 -1.53 8.57
CA GLY A 11 0.38 -1.18 7.77
C GLY A 11 0.59 0.02 6.84
N ALA A 12 1.83 0.48 6.71
CA ALA A 12 2.21 1.51 5.76
C ALA A 12 2.04 1.03 4.32
N VAL A 13 1.64 1.92 3.42
CA VAL A 13 1.49 1.61 1.99
C VAL A 13 2.34 2.56 1.17
N ALA A 14 2.97 2.03 0.13
CA ALA A 14 3.78 2.82 -0.79
C ALA A 14 3.71 2.26 -2.21
N THR A 15 3.98 3.11 -3.20
CA THR A 15 4.21 2.66 -4.57
C THR A 15 5.63 2.12 -4.74
N HIS A 16 5.85 1.28 -5.76
CA HIS A 16 7.20 0.81 -6.10
C HIS A 16 8.20 1.96 -6.28
N ARG A 17 7.78 3.02 -6.99
CA ARG A 17 8.59 4.22 -7.22
C ARG A 17 9.00 4.87 -5.90
N GLN A 18 8.07 5.05 -4.97
CA GLN A 18 8.35 5.65 -3.66
C GLN A 18 9.31 4.79 -2.83
N LEU A 19 9.22 3.46 -2.92
CA LEU A 19 10.16 2.57 -2.24
C LEU A 19 11.58 2.68 -2.81
N VAL A 20 11.71 2.84 -4.13
CA VAL A 20 13.00 3.12 -4.77
C VAL A 20 13.55 4.49 -4.35
N GLU A 21 12.71 5.51 -4.35
CA GLU A 21 13.08 6.88 -3.92
C GLU A 21 13.53 6.92 -2.46
N ALA A 22 12.87 6.16 -1.60
CA ALA A 22 13.24 5.98 -0.19
C ALA A 22 14.41 5.00 0.03
N ARG A 23 14.99 4.44 -1.04
CA ARG A 23 16.08 3.45 -0.99
C ARG A 23 15.76 2.17 -0.21
N VAL A 24 14.49 1.80 -0.15
CA VAL A 24 14.04 0.52 0.43
C VAL A 24 14.31 -0.65 -0.54
N THR A 25 14.29 -0.38 -1.84
CA THR A 25 14.71 -1.30 -2.90
C THR A 25 15.52 -0.57 -3.97
N ASP A 26 16.32 -1.31 -4.73
CA ASP A 26 17.04 -0.84 -5.92
C ASP A 26 16.15 -0.77 -7.17
N GLY A 27 14.91 -1.26 -7.09
CA GLY A 27 13.95 -1.29 -8.19
C GLY A 27 14.17 -2.42 -9.21
N ILE A 28 15.25 -3.20 -9.05
CA ILE A 28 15.51 -4.42 -9.83
C ILE A 28 14.98 -5.62 -9.05
N GLN A 29 15.24 -5.65 -7.74
CA GLN A 29 14.75 -6.68 -6.84
C GLN A 29 13.42 -6.27 -6.19
N PRO A 30 12.55 -7.24 -5.86
CA PRO A 30 11.36 -6.95 -5.09
C PRO A 30 11.75 -6.34 -3.73
N PRO A 31 10.94 -5.41 -3.19
CA PRO A 31 11.15 -4.88 -1.86
C PRO A 31 11.32 -6.00 -0.83
N PRO A 32 12.27 -5.87 0.12
CA PRO A 32 12.47 -6.86 1.16
C PRO A 32 11.27 -6.89 2.11
N ARG A 33 11.11 -8.00 2.84
CA ARG A 33 10.18 -8.06 3.98
C ARG A 33 10.47 -6.88 4.95
N PRO A 34 9.44 -6.26 5.54
CA PRO A 34 8.04 -6.68 5.61
C PRO A 34 7.16 -6.22 4.43
N TRP A 35 7.73 -5.60 3.40
CA TRP A 35 6.95 -5.10 2.26
C TRP A 35 6.44 -6.24 1.38
N LEU A 36 5.12 -6.32 1.22
CA LEU A 36 4.46 -7.26 0.32
C LEU A 36 3.68 -6.55 -0.77
N HIS A 37 3.74 -7.13 -1.97
CA HIS A 37 2.99 -6.64 -3.12
C HIS A 37 1.47 -6.79 -2.89
N ILE A 38 0.74 -5.69 -3.03
CA ILE A 38 -0.72 -5.71 -3.08
C ILE A 38 -1.12 -6.17 -4.48
N GLN A 39 -1.77 -7.33 -4.56
CA GLN A 39 -2.21 -7.90 -5.83
C GLN A 39 -3.20 -6.95 -6.52
N GLY A 40 -2.95 -6.67 -7.80
CA GLY A 40 -3.80 -5.79 -8.59
C GLY A 40 -3.20 -5.47 -9.96
N THR A 41 -3.94 -4.72 -10.76
CA THR A 41 -3.49 -4.24 -12.06
C THR A 41 -2.31 -3.28 -11.89
N ARG A 42 -1.20 -3.53 -12.61
CA ARG A 42 0.00 -2.68 -12.63
C ARG A 42 -0.28 -1.26 -13.10
N ASP A 43 -1.40 -1.09 -13.78
CA ASP A 43 -1.88 0.14 -14.37
C ASP A 43 -2.90 0.89 -13.53
N ALA A 44 -3.02 0.54 -12.25
CA ALA A 44 -3.95 1.23 -11.37
C ALA A 44 -3.61 2.71 -11.22
N SER A 45 -4.65 3.53 -11.24
CA SER A 45 -4.62 4.95 -10.92
C SER A 45 -5.40 5.16 -9.63
N THR A 46 -4.84 5.89 -8.67
CA THR A 46 -5.53 6.24 -7.41
C THR A 46 -6.79 7.08 -7.62
N MET A 47 -6.98 7.63 -8.83
CA MET A 47 -8.23 8.28 -9.25
C MET A 47 -9.41 7.30 -9.32
N TRP A 48 -9.17 6.05 -9.74
CA TRP A 48 -10.21 5.03 -9.94
C TRP A 48 -10.11 3.87 -8.96
N TYR A 49 -8.93 3.63 -8.39
CA TYR A 49 -8.69 2.55 -7.45
C TYR A 49 -8.45 3.09 -6.04
N ALA A 50 -9.07 2.42 -5.08
CA ALA A 50 -8.78 2.55 -3.66
C ALA A 50 -7.79 1.46 -3.26
N VAL A 51 -6.76 1.86 -2.50
CA VAL A 51 -5.94 0.90 -1.76
C VAL A 51 -6.60 0.70 -0.42
N LEU A 52 -6.96 -0.54 -0.11
CA LEU A 52 -7.51 -0.92 1.17
C LEU A 52 -6.46 -1.69 1.97
N ARG A 53 -6.47 -1.52 3.29
CA ARG A 53 -5.72 -2.36 4.21
C ARG A 53 -6.65 -2.93 5.28
N ARG A 54 -6.26 -4.07 5.84
CA ARG A 54 -6.92 -4.66 7.00
C ARG A 54 -5.90 -5.39 7.86
N ARG A 55 -6.05 -5.32 9.17
CA ARG A 55 -5.24 -6.11 10.10
C ARG A 55 -5.87 -7.47 10.33
N GLU A 56 -5.14 -8.52 9.98
CA GLU A 56 -5.55 -9.92 10.11
C GLU A 56 -4.49 -10.67 10.93
N ARG A 57 -4.90 -11.27 12.05
CA ARG A 57 -4.03 -12.12 12.90
C ARG A 57 -2.67 -11.49 13.22
N GLY A 58 -2.65 -10.18 13.47
CA GLY A 58 -1.43 -9.44 13.85
C GLY A 58 -0.62 -8.87 12.69
N ILE A 59 -0.93 -9.21 11.43
CA ILE A 59 -0.27 -8.63 10.25
C ILE A 59 -1.24 -7.76 9.44
N PHE A 60 -0.72 -6.81 8.68
CA PHE A 60 -1.50 -6.06 7.70
C PHE A 60 -1.52 -6.76 6.34
N ILE A 61 -2.70 -6.82 5.72
CA ILE A 61 -2.90 -7.23 4.33
C ILE A 61 -3.49 -6.09 3.53
N GLY A 62 -3.17 -6.05 2.24
CA GLY A 62 -3.65 -5.01 1.32
C GLY A 62 -4.50 -5.57 0.21
N SER A 63 -5.41 -4.75 -0.32
CA SER A 63 -6.23 -5.04 -1.49
C SER A 63 -6.36 -3.80 -2.38
N LEU A 64 -6.52 -3.99 -3.67
CA LEU A 64 -6.71 -2.92 -4.65
C LEU A 64 -8.07 -3.10 -5.33
N VAL A 65 -8.94 -2.10 -5.20
CA VAL A 65 -10.35 -2.21 -5.61
C VAL A 65 -10.82 -0.93 -6.30
N PHE A 66 -11.73 -1.05 -7.28
CA PHE A 66 -12.36 0.11 -7.89
C PHE A 66 -13.16 0.93 -6.87
N ARG A 67 -12.91 2.24 -6.83
CA ARG A 67 -13.68 3.22 -6.06
C ARG A 67 -15.13 3.23 -6.49
N HIS A 68 -16.02 3.56 -5.55
CA HIS A 68 -17.46 3.69 -5.79
C HIS A 68 -18.12 2.45 -6.41
N SER A 69 -17.51 1.27 -6.19
CA SER A 69 -18.10 -0.02 -6.55
C SER A 69 -18.78 -0.66 -5.34
N ASP A 70 -19.76 -1.53 -5.57
CA ASP A 70 -20.39 -2.32 -4.51
C ASP A 70 -19.36 -3.16 -3.74
N HIS A 71 -18.32 -3.62 -4.44
CA HIS A 71 -17.23 -4.38 -3.84
C HIS A 71 -16.41 -3.55 -2.85
N HIS A 72 -16.13 -2.28 -3.17
CA HIS A 72 -15.47 -1.35 -2.25
C HIS A 72 -16.31 -1.14 -0.99
N ALA A 73 -17.61 -0.84 -1.15
CA ALA A 73 -18.52 -0.67 -0.01
C ALA A 73 -18.59 -1.92 0.88
N LEU A 74 -18.67 -3.11 0.27
CA LEU A 74 -18.68 -4.38 0.98
C LEU A 74 -17.40 -4.60 1.81
N LEU A 75 -16.23 -4.27 1.26
CA LEU A 75 -14.97 -4.44 2.00
C LEU A 75 -14.86 -3.47 3.16
N VAL A 76 -15.25 -2.20 2.96
CA VAL A 76 -15.29 -1.21 4.06
C VAL A 76 -16.21 -1.68 5.18
N GLN A 77 -17.41 -2.18 4.86
CA GLN A 77 -18.32 -2.77 5.84
C GLN A 77 -17.73 -3.99 6.57
N ARG A 78 -16.86 -4.75 5.89
CA ARG A 78 -16.12 -5.87 6.48
C ARG A 78 -14.88 -5.44 7.27
N GLY A 79 -14.73 -4.16 7.59
CA GLY A 79 -13.62 -3.65 8.39
C GLY A 79 -12.31 -3.48 7.61
N TRP A 80 -12.38 -3.36 6.29
CA TRP A 80 -11.24 -2.85 5.53
C TRP A 80 -11.20 -1.33 5.62
N GLU A 81 -10.00 -0.80 5.82
CA GLU A 81 -9.75 0.63 5.89
C GLU A 81 -9.20 1.10 4.54
N GLU A 82 -9.80 2.15 3.99
CA GLU A 82 -9.19 2.82 2.84
C GLU A 82 -7.97 3.61 3.28
N VAL A 83 -6.85 3.42 2.58
CA VAL A 83 -5.65 4.22 2.78
C VAL A 83 -5.79 5.53 2.00
N PRO A 84 -5.81 6.69 2.68
CA PRO A 84 -5.90 7.98 2.00
C PRO A 84 -4.71 8.19 1.07
N ILE A 85 -4.94 8.81 -0.09
CA ILE A 85 -3.88 9.06 -1.08
C ILE A 85 -2.72 9.86 -0.47
N ALA A 86 -3.03 10.79 0.43
CA ALA A 86 -2.05 11.61 1.15
C ALA A 86 -1.18 10.83 2.14
N GLU A 87 -1.56 9.60 2.52
CA GLU A 87 -0.78 8.73 3.41
C GLU A 87 0.13 7.77 2.65
N ILE A 88 -0.07 7.61 1.33
CA ILE A 88 0.72 6.68 0.52
C ILE A 88 2.16 7.18 0.41
N GLY A 89 3.09 6.45 1.02
CA GLY A 89 4.52 6.75 1.08
C GLY A 89 4.95 7.69 2.19
N THR A 90 4.03 8.22 3.01
CA THR A 90 4.34 9.24 4.02
C THR A 90 5.20 8.70 5.17
N THR A 91 5.04 7.44 5.54
CA THR A 91 5.81 6.81 6.61
C THR A 91 7.20 6.33 6.19
N LEU A 92 7.53 6.40 4.89
CA LEU A 92 8.87 6.05 4.39
C LEU A 92 9.94 7.09 4.75
N GLY A 93 9.54 8.35 4.95
CA GLY A 93 10.45 9.44 5.29
C GLY A 93 10.86 9.53 6.76
N GLY A 94 10.24 8.73 7.65
CA GLY A 94 10.51 8.75 9.09
C GLY A 94 11.79 8.02 9.52
N ALA A 95 12.34 7.16 8.65
CA ALA A 95 13.56 6.41 8.95
C ALA A 95 14.86 7.22 8.70
N ALA A 96 14.77 8.43 8.16
CA ALA A 96 15.93 9.24 7.75
C ALA A 96 16.27 10.42 8.68
N GLN A 97 15.63 10.57 9.84
CA GLN A 97 15.93 11.63 10.81
C GLN A 97 16.22 11.06 12.21
N SER A 98 17.39 10.43 12.36
CA SER A 98 18.02 10.20 13.67
C SER A 98 19.51 9.92 13.44
N ILE A 99 20.27 10.98 13.10
CA ILE A 99 21.72 11.06 13.34
C ILE A 99 22.03 12.51 13.69
#